data_AF-A0A7X9BDK4-F1
#
_entry.id   AF-A0A7X9BDK4-F1
#
_cell.length_a   1.000
_cell.length_b   1.000
_cell.length_c   1.000
_cell.angle_alpha   90.00
_cell.angle_beta   90.00
_cell.angle_gamma   90.00
#
_symmetry.space_group_name_H-M   'P 1'
#
loop_
_entity.id
_entity.type
_entity.pdbx_description
1 polymer ?
#
loop_
_entity_poly.entity_id
_entity_poly.type
_entity_poly.pdbx_seq_one_letter_code
_entity_poly.pdbx_strand_id
1 'polypeptide(L)'
;MGLIASLFRGAINEIADDAVRTTVRDQYIENLFEMLPVSKKVGIINLAEIAMRAAKGLPVSRPLGSHLHFSAWEELLFNPVHLFRFPTPENVGINTSVRIGPTAKKPLNIAIPIIITGMSYGGALSKKAKIALARAATMAGTATNTGEAGLMEEEREAAQLLIGQYNRGGWLNSREKYARMDAIEIQLGQGAQGSTAQRTAMKNIGEEYREVFELEEGQDAIIHSRLAGINTKDDFIQLVRKLKEETGVPVGLKIAATHHLEKELQIALEAECHFITIDGAEGGTHGGAPTLQDDVGLPSLFAISRAAQFLAKNGAAGDVSLIAAGGLVTPGQMLKAMALGADAVYIGTAAVMAMIGDQITSSVPFEPPTSLVVYTGKETERLDVEQGAQNLFNFLNACVHEMELVAISLGQTSLSDVSKADLVCLDPFLSKALKIDYGAVAPEEQDIFYGNFDQRGIFQPEDRQMH
;
A
#
# COMPACT_ATOMS: atom_id res chain seq x y z
N MET A 1 -41.46 18.00 36.39
CA MET A 1 -40.22 17.32 35.93
C MET A 1 -39.92 15.99 36.64
N GLY A 2 -40.53 15.65 37.80
CA GLY A 2 -40.19 14.40 38.53
C GLY A 2 -40.96 13.13 38.13
N LEU A 3 -42.23 13.22 37.73
CA LEU A 3 -43.07 12.05 37.45
C LEU A 3 -42.73 11.35 36.11
N ILE A 4 -42.42 12.14 35.08
CA ILE A 4 -42.10 11.63 33.74
C ILE A 4 -40.75 10.91 33.75
N ALA A 5 -39.78 11.40 34.53
CA ALA A 5 -38.47 10.78 34.68
C ALA A 5 -38.51 9.45 35.47
N SER A 6 -39.41 9.30 36.46
CA SER A 6 -39.56 8.03 37.19
C SER A 6 -40.29 6.98 36.37
N LEU A 7 -41.28 7.38 35.57
CA LEU A 7 -41.97 6.49 34.63
C LEU A 7 -41.02 6.01 33.52
N PHE A 8 -40.18 6.90 32.97
CA PHE A 8 -39.15 6.51 31.99
C PHE A 8 -38.11 5.55 32.58
N ARG A 9 -37.65 5.78 33.83
CA ARG A 9 -36.75 4.85 34.53
C ARG A 9 -37.41 3.50 34.85
N GLY A 10 -38.68 3.51 35.23
CA GLY A 10 -39.44 2.28 35.48
C GLY A 10 -39.57 1.42 34.22
N ALA A 11 -39.93 2.03 33.10
CA ALA A 11 -40.03 1.33 31.81
C ALA A 11 -38.68 0.80 31.32
N ILE A 12 -37.59 1.58 31.47
CA ILE A 12 -36.23 1.13 31.11
C ILE A 12 -35.77 -0.02 32.02
N ASN A 13 -36.05 0.04 33.32
CA ASN A 13 -35.69 -1.01 34.26
C ASN A 13 -36.48 -2.30 34.01
N GLU A 14 -37.78 -2.19 33.67
CA GLU A 14 -38.60 -3.37 33.38
C GLU A 14 -38.19 -4.04 32.07
N ILE A 15 -37.91 -3.27 31.02
CA ILE A 15 -37.36 -3.79 29.75
C ILE A 15 -35.98 -4.42 29.97
N ALA A 16 -35.13 -3.80 30.80
CA ALA A 16 -33.81 -4.34 31.12
C ALA A 16 -33.87 -5.62 31.96
N ASP A 17 -34.72 -5.65 33.00
CA ASP A 17 -34.93 -6.82 33.85
C ASP A 17 -35.54 -7.98 33.08
N ASP A 18 -36.46 -7.71 32.15
CA ASP A 18 -37.07 -8.71 31.29
C ASP A 18 -36.08 -9.23 30.23
N ALA A 19 -35.27 -8.34 29.65
CA ALA A 19 -34.17 -8.74 28.77
C ALA A 19 -33.15 -9.63 29.50
N VAL A 20 -32.74 -9.27 30.72
CA VAL A 20 -31.79 -10.06 31.53
C VAL A 20 -32.41 -11.39 31.96
N ARG A 21 -33.68 -11.43 32.38
CA ARG A 21 -34.36 -12.68 32.79
C ARG A 21 -34.50 -13.64 31.63
N THR A 22 -34.95 -13.15 30.47
CA THR A 22 -35.07 -13.92 29.22
C THR A 22 -33.70 -14.47 28.83
N THR A 23 -32.68 -13.61 28.83
CA THR A 23 -31.30 -13.98 28.52
C THR A 23 -30.65 -14.99 29.49
N VAL A 24 -31.09 -15.10 30.75
CA VAL A 24 -30.51 -16.07 31.69
C VAL A 24 -31.32 -17.37 31.74
N ARG A 25 -32.61 -17.34 31.42
CA ARG A 25 -33.54 -18.48 31.55
C ARG A 25 -33.75 -19.24 30.25
N ASP A 26 -33.62 -18.58 29.11
CA ASP A 26 -33.82 -19.22 27.82
C ASP A 26 -32.73 -20.27 27.56
N GLN A 27 -33.12 -21.35 26.90
CA GLN A 27 -32.16 -22.35 26.46
C GLN A 27 -31.12 -21.69 25.56
N TYR A 28 -29.86 -22.09 25.72
CA TYR A 28 -28.74 -21.45 25.03
C TYR A 28 -28.92 -21.39 23.50
N ILE A 29 -29.64 -22.35 22.90
CA ILE A 29 -29.97 -22.45 21.47
C ILE A 29 -31.08 -21.51 20.97
N GLU A 30 -31.83 -20.90 21.89
CA GLU A 30 -32.90 -19.94 21.60
C GLU A 30 -32.52 -18.53 22.07
N ASN A 31 -31.29 -18.38 22.56
CA ASN A 31 -30.82 -17.22 23.28
C ASN A 31 -29.82 -16.42 22.45
N LEU A 32 -29.93 -15.09 22.45
CA LEU A 32 -28.99 -14.22 21.74
C LEU A 32 -27.53 -14.37 22.23
N PHE A 33 -27.30 -14.92 23.43
CA PHE A 33 -25.96 -15.27 23.92
C PHE A 33 -25.26 -16.33 23.06
N GLU A 34 -25.99 -17.12 22.26
CA GLU A 34 -25.42 -18.03 21.25
C GLU A 34 -24.52 -17.29 20.26
N MET A 35 -24.80 -16.01 19.99
CA MET A 35 -23.97 -15.19 19.10
C MET A 35 -22.54 -15.02 19.63
N LEU A 36 -22.29 -15.14 20.94
CA LEU A 36 -20.96 -15.04 21.51
C LEU A 36 -20.04 -16.19 21.07
N PRO A 37 -20.35 -17.49 21.31
CA PRO A 37 -19.50 -18.58 20.82
C PRO A 37 -19.47 -18.66 19.29
N VAL A 38 -20.56 -18.31 18.59
CA VAL A 38 -20.56 -18.22 17.13
C VAL A 38 -19.57 -17.16 16.65
N SER A 39 -19.58 -15.96 17.23
CA SER A 39 -18.63 -14.90 16.89
C SER A 39 -17.18 -15.27 17.24
N LYS A 40 -16.95 -16.05 18.30
CA LYS A 40 -15.61 -16.57 18.61
C LYS A 40 -15.14 -17.63 17.59
N LYS A 41 -16.05 -18.48 17.10
CA LYS A 41 -15.73 -19.53 16.12
C LYS A 41 -15.54 -18.98 14.71
N VAL A 42 -16.40 -18.05 14.30
CA VAL A 42 -16.46 -17.52 12.93
C VAL A 42 -15.64 -16.24 12.79
N GLY A 43 -15.60 -15.40 13.83
CA GLY A 43 -15.09 -14.03 13.79
C GLY A 43 -16.19 -13.03 13.42
N ILE A 44 -16.20 -11.85 14.05
CA ILE A 44 -17.20 -10.80 13.81
C ILE A 44 -17.19 -10.31 12.35
N ILE A 45 -16.00 -10.15 11.77
CA ILE A 45 -15.84 -9.68 10.37
C ILE A 45 -16.46 -10.72 9.43
N ASN A 46 -16.07 -11.98 9.55
CA ASN A 46 -16.59 -13.06 8.72
C ASN A 46 -18.11 -13.22 8.87
N LEU A 47 -18.65 -13.10 10.09
CA LEU A 47 -20.09 -13.20 10.32
C LEU A 47 -20.86 -12.08 9.60
N ALA A 48 -20.39 -10.84 9.70
CA ALA A 48 -20.97 -9.71 8.99
C ALA A 48 -20.89 -9.91 7.47
N GLU A 49 -19.72 -10.30 6.96
CA GLU A 49 -19.55 -10.52 5.53
C GLU A 49 -20.35 -11.73 5.01
N ILE A 50 -20.53 -12.80 5.79
CA ILE A 50 -21.42 -13.94 5.45
C ILE A 50 -22.85 -13.44 5.28
N ALA A 51 -23.35 -12.65 6.24
CA ALA A 51 -24.70 -12.07 6.14
C ALA A 51 -24.84 -11.17 4.92
N MET A 52 -23.84 -10.33 4.63
CA MET A 52 -23.83 -9.46 3.44
C MET A 52 -23.80 -10.25 2.13
N ARG A 53 -23.00 -11.34 2.06
CA ARG A 53 -22.98 -12.27 0.91
C ARG A 53 -24.32 -12.94 0.73
N ALA A 54 -24.91 -13.47 1.81
CA ALA A 54 -26.20 -14.16 1.77
C ALA A 54 -27.34 -13.24 1.32
N ALA A 55 -27.35 -11.97 1.77
CA ALA A 55 -28.39 -11.01 1.42
C ALA A 55 -28.36 -10.57 -0.06
N LYS A 56 -27.18 -10.57 -0.70
CA LYS A 56 -27.00 -10.01 -2.05
C LYS A 56 -26.65 -11.04 -3.13
N GLY A 57 -26.13 -12.22 -2.75
CA GLY A 57 -25.58 -13.19 -3.69
C GLY A 57 -24.34 -12.70 -4.45
N LEU A 58 -23.67 -11.67 -3.95
CA LEU A 58 -22.51 -11.02 -4.57
C LEU A 58 -21.34 -10.91 -3.59
N PRO A 59 -20.09 -10.83 -4.08
CA PRO A 59 -18.94 -10.53 -3.22
C PRO A 59 -19.14 -9.21 -2.45
N VAL A 60 -18.67 -9.19 -1.21
CA VAL A 60 -18.60 -7.96 -0.42
C VAL A 60 -17.54 -7.05 -1.03
N SER A 61 -17.81 -5.75 -1.10
CA SER A 61 -16.81 -4.75 -1.47
C SER A 61 -16.19 -4.20 -0.18
N ARG A 62 -15.10 -4.83 0.28
CA ARG A 62 -14.41 -4.47 1.53
C ARG A 62 -13.38 -3.36 1.26
N PRO A 63 -13.42 -2.23 2.00
CA PRO A 63 -12.48 -1.14 1.82
C PRO A 63 -11.13 -1.42 2.49
N LEU A 64 -10.11 -0.64 2.11
CA LEU A 64 -8.76 -0.55 2.67
C LEU A 64 -7.86 -1.79 2.58
N GLY A 65 -8.35 -2.93 2.08
CA GLY A 65 -7.54 -4.14 1.88
C GLY A 65 -7.67 -5.15 3.03
N SER A 66 -6.69 -6.04 3.16
CA SER A 66 -6.69 -7.04 4.23
C SER A 66 -6.52 -6.39 5.60
N HIS A 67 -7.18 -6.96 6.59
CA HIS A 67 -6.97 -6.67 8.01
C HIS A 67 -5.99 -7.65 8.66
N LEU A 68 -5.55 -8.67 7.92
CA LEU A 68 -4.61 -9.67 8.39
C LEU A 68 -3.20 -9.10 8.35
N HIS A 69 -2.41 -9.44 9.38
CA HIS A 69 -1.02 -9.03 9.48
C HIS A 69 -0.13 -10.11 8.86
N PHE A 70 0.21 -9.96 7.57
CA PHE A 70 1.04 -10.93 6.86
C PHE A 70 2.54 -10.70 7.02
N SER A 71 2.97 -9.44 7.07
CA SER A 71 4.38 -9.06 7.21
C SER A 71 4.71 -8.71 8.66
N ALA A 72 5.48 -9.56 9.32
CA ALA A 72 5.95 -9.39 10.69
C ALA A 72 7.08 -8.35 10.80
N TRP A 73 6.79 -7.09 10.45
CA TRP A 73 7.76 -5.97 10.49
C TRP A 73 8.33 -5.72 11.90
N GLU A 74 7.62 -6.10 12.94
CA GLU A 74 8.00 -6.06 14.35
C GLU A 74 9.16 -7.00 14.71
N GLU A 75 9.35 -8.06 13.92
CA GLU A 75 10.46 -9.02 14.10
C GLU A 75 11.79 -8.49 13.55
N LEU A 76 11.81 -7.31 12.93
CA LEU A 76 13.01 -6.64 12.45
C LEU A 76 13.27 -5.41 13.32
N LEU A 77 14.45 -5.26 13.90
CA LEU A 77 14.83 -4.08 14.70
C LEU A 77 16.06 -3.40 14.11
N PHE A 78 16.15 -2.08 14.30
CA PHE A 78 17.36 -1.32 13.97
C PHE A 78 18.43 -1.52 15.05
N ASN A 79 19.69 -1.63 14.64
CA ASN A 79 20.81 -1.89 15.55
C ASN A 79 21.60 -0.61 15.86
N PRO A 80 21.36 0.07 17.00
CA PRO A 80 22.03 1.32 17.31
C PRO A 80 23.54 1.13 17.49
N VAL A 81 24.31 2.16 17.17
CA VAL A 81 25.78 2.13 17.26
C VAL A 81 26.30 3.05 18.34
N HIS A 82 27.53 2.80 18.82
CA HIS A 82 28.15 3.55 19.92
C HIS A 82 29.64 3.81 19.70
N LEU A 83 30.48 2.77 19.79
CA LEU A 83 31.95 2.90 19.79
C LEU A 83 32.64 2.20 18.60
N PHE A 84 32.07 1.11 18.07
CA PHE A 84 32.62 0.44 16.88
C PHE A 84 32.27 1.19 15.59
N ARG A 85 31.12 1.87 15.61
CA ARG A 85 30.68 2.93 14.71
C ARG A 85 30.08 4.01 15.60
N PHE A 86 30.39 5.26 15.36
CA PHE A 86 29.84 6.38 16.12
C PHE A 86 28.49 6.81 15.52
N PRO A 87 27.51 7.20 16.36
CA PRO A 87 26.31 7.88 15.89
C PRO A 87 26.64 9.15 15.11
N THR A 88 25.75 9.55 14.21
CA THR A 88 25.91 10.78 13.43
C THR A 88 25.77 12.00 14.34
N PRO A 89 26.71 12.97 14.34
CA PRO A 89 26.62 14.17 15.17
C PRO A 89 25.41 15.07 14.82
N GLU A 90 24.90 15.84 15.79
CA GLU A 90 23.66 16.64 15.63
C GLU A 90 23.79 17.77 14.60
N ASN A 91 25.02 18.16 14.26
CA ASN A 91 25.30 19.19 13.27
C ASN A 91 25.43 18.67 11.83
N VAL A 92 25.25 17.35 11.61
CA VAL A 92 25.27 16.71 10.30
C VAL A 92 23.83 16.43 9.87
N GLY A 93 23.39 17.07 8.78
CA GLY A 93 22.08 16.79 8.20
C GLY A 93 22.04 15.40 7.55
N ILE A 94 20.89 14.75 7.61
CA ILE A 94 20.65 13.47 6.94
C ILE A 94 20.12 13.74 5.53
N ASN A 95 20.75 13.13 4.51
CA ASN A 95 20.22 13.18 3.16
C ASN A 95 18.97 12.28 3.04
N THR A 96 17.87 12.87 2.62
CA THR A 96 16.57 12.20 2.46
C THR A 96 16.13 12.09 1.00
N SER A 97 16.86 12.74 0.08
CA SER A 97 16.49 12.79 -1.33
C SER A 97 16.76 11.47 -2.06
N VAL A 98 15.88 11.14 -3.00
CA VAL A 98 15.97 9.91 -3.82
C VAL A 98 15.81 10.26 -5.29
N ARG A 99 16.58 9.57 -6.13
CA ARG A 99 16.48 9.64 -7.59
C ARG A 99 15.85 8.36 -8.14
N ILE A 100 14.62 8.47 -8.64
CA ILE A 100 13.90 7.36 -9.27
C ILE A 100 14.18 7.30 -10.77
N GLY A 101 14.53 6.11 -11.25
CA GLY A 101 14.90 5.88 -12.64
C GLY A 101 16.19 6.62 -13.04
N PRO A 102 17.33 6.33 -12.38
CA PRO A 102 18.58 7.07 -12.59
C PRO A 102 19.12 6.98 -14.03
N THR A 103 18.74 5.93 -14.77
CA THR A 103 19.11 5.69 -16.17
C THR A 103 18.17 6.40 -17.18
N ALA A 104 17.07 7.00 -16.72
CA ALA A 104 16.17 7.77 -17.58
C ALA A 104 16.83 9.08 -18.05
N LYS A 105 16.39 9.62 -19.20
CA LYS A 105 16.90 10.92 -19.71
C LYS A 105 16.54 12.08 -18.76
N LYS A 106 15.39 11.97 -18.09
CA LYS A 106 14.90 12.93 -17.08
C LYS A 106 14.51 12.16 -15.82
N PRO A 107 15.44 11.76 -14.95
CA PRO A 107 15.13 11.05 -13.72
C PRO A 107 14.18 11.85 -12.82
N LEU A 108 13.31 11.16 -12.08
CA LEU A 108 12.40 11.78 -11.13
C LEU A 108 13.14 11.95 -9.80
N ASN A 109 13.42 13.20 -9.40
CA ASN A 109 14.08 13.50 -8.13
C ASN A 109 13.04 13.93 -7.10
N ILE A 110 12.98 13.23 -5.97
CA ILE A 110 12.08 13.52 -4.84
C ILE A 110 12.91 13.91 -3.62
N ALA A 111 12.41 14.85 -2.82
CA ALA A 111 13.09 15.36 -1.64
C ALA A 111 13.07 14.38 -0.46
N ILE A 112 12.08 13.49 -0.41
CA ILE A 112 11.90 12.50 0.65
C ILE A 112 11.61 11.12 0.01
N PRO A 113 11.93 9.99 0.68
CA PRO A 113 11.78 8.66 0.08
C PRO A 113 10.35 8.10 0.15
N ILE A 114 9.37 8.94 0.50
CA ILE A 114 7.96 8.56 0.68
C ILE A 114 7.15 9.18 -0.45
N ILE A 115 6.49 8.35 -1.24
CA ILE A 115 5.66 8.74 -2.39
C ILE A 115 4.20 8.40 -2.09
N ILE A 116 3.26 9.24 -2.52
CA ILE A 116 1.83 8.93 -2.42
C ILE A 116 1.46 7.99 -3.59
N THR A 117 0.92 6.81 -3.27
CA THR A 117 0.63 5.78 -4.27
C THR A 117 -0.59 6.10 -5.13
N GLY A 118 -0.71 5.36 -6.24
CA GLY A 118 -1.79 5.53 -7.21
C GLY A 118 -3.15 5.15 -6.63
N MET A 119 -4.02 6.14 -6.48
CA MET A 119 -5.42 5.99 -6.08
C MET A 119 -6.27 6.81 -7.06
N SER A 120 -7.18 6.16 -7.78
CA SER A 120 -7.89 6.78 -8.91
C SER A 120 -8.91 7.84 -8.49
N TYR A 121 -8.97 8.96 -9.21
CA TYR A 121 -10.14 9.84 -9.19
C TYR A 121 -11.36 9.08 -9.72
N GLY A 122 -12.52 9.26 -9.10
CA GLY A 122 -13.79 8.66 -9.54
C GLY A 122 -13.92 7.20 -9.15
N GLY A 123 -13.01 6.36 -9.66
CA GLY A 123 -12.94 4.93 -9.34
C GLY A 123 -12.69 4.65 -7.87
N ALA A 124 -11.97 5.52 -7.15
CA ALA A 124 -11.70 5.36 -5.73
C ALA A 124 -11.98 6.64 -4.94
N LEU A 125 -11.25 7.72 -5.22
CA LEU A 125 -11.24 8.95 -4.44
C LEU A 125 -12.02 10.10 -5.10
N SER A 126 -12.52 11.01 -4.26
CA SER A 126 -13.12 12.27 -4.69
C SER A 126 -12.08 13.24 -5.28
N LYS A 127 -12.55 14.21 -6.07
CA LYS A 127 -11.69 15.27 -6.62
C LYS A 127 -10.95 16.04 -5.52
N LYS A 128 -11.67 16.43 -4.45
CA LYS A 128 -11.09 17.14 -3.30
C LYS A 128 -9.94 16.35 -2.66
N ALA A 129 -10.13 15.04 -2.47
CA ALA A 129 -9.08 14.17 -1.94
C ALA A 129 -7.85 14.14 -2.86
N LYS A 130 -8.05 13.97 -4.18
CA LYS A 130 -6.95 13.96 -5.15
C LYS A 130 -6.15 15.27 -5.18
N ILE A 131 -6.83 16.41 -5.12
CA ILE A 131 -6.17 17.73 -5.04
C ILE A 131 -5.41 17.89 -3.72
N ALA A 132 -5.98 17.46 -2.59
CA ALA A 132 -5.30 17.52 -1.29
C ALA A 132 -4.02 16.67 -1.27
N LEU A 133 -4.06 15.44 -1.82
CA LEU A 133 -2.89 14.58 -1.98
C LEU A 133 -1.80 15.24 -2.85
N ALA A 134 -2.20 15.82 -3.98
CA ALA A 134 -1.29 16.51 -4.89
C ALA A 134 -0.61 17.71 -4.25
N ARG A 135 -1.37 18.54 -3.51
CA ARG A 135 -0.81 19.69 -2.79
C ARG A 135 0.14 19.26 -1.68
N ALA A 136 -0.21 18.25 -0.90
CA ALA A 136 0.67 17.73 0.14
C ALA A 136 1.98 17.17 -0.43
N ALA A 137 1.92 16.43 -1.55
CA ALA A 137 3.10 15.93 -2.24
C ALA A 137 4.01 17.07 -2.70
N THR A 138 3.44 18.11 -3.32
CA THR A 138 4.16 19.32 -3.72
C THR A 138 4.83 20.02 -2.52
N MET A 139 4.10 20.21 -1.41
CA MET A 139 4.65 20.82 -0.20
C MET A 139 5.83 20.01 0.39
N ALA A 140 5.74 18.68 0.34
CA ALA A 140 6.78 17.77 0.82
C ALA A 140 7.92 17.54 -0.18
N GLY A 141 7.84 18.10 -1.39
CA GLY A 141 8.82 17.88 -2.45
C GLY A 141 8.86 16.43 -2.97
N THR A 142 7.75 15.70 -2.85
CA THR A 142 7.62 14.31 -3.35
C THR A 142 6.57 14.22 -4.45
N ALA A 143 6.39 13.02 -5.00
CA ALA A 143 5.40 12.77 -6.04
C ALA A 143 4.08 12.20 -5.49
N THR A 144 3.01 12.44 -6.26
CA THR A 144 1.74 11.70 -6.15
C THR A 144 1.50 10.92 -7.44
N ASN A 145 0.54 10.00 -7.43
CA ASN A 145 0.25 9.13 -8.55
C ASN A 145 -1.25 9.13 -8.90
N THR A 146 -1.57 9.19 -10.19
CA THR A 146 -2.95 9.31 -10.69
C THR A 146 -3.82 8.13 -10.28
N GLY A 147 -3.24 6.94 -10.12
CA GLY A 147 -3.98 5.68 -10.06
C GLY A 147 -4.58 5.29 -11.41
N GLU A 148 -5.40 4.24 -11.42
CA GLU A 148 -6.09 3.72 -12.61
C GLU A 148 -7.23 4.67 -13.05
N ALA A 149 -6.87 5.88 -13.50
CA ALA A 149 -7.75 6.96 -13.92
C ALA A 149 -7.25 7.62 -15.23
N GLY A 150 -8.06 8.53 -15.78
CA GLY A 150 -7.60 9.49 -16.79
C GLY A 150 -6.79 10.63 -16.18
N LEU A 151 -6.47 11.64 -17.00
CA LEU A 151 -5.77 12.84 -16.53
C LEU A 151 -6.78 13.88 -16.04
N MET A 152 -6.84 14.10 -14.73
CA MET A 152 -7.60 15.22 -14.15
C MET A 152 -6.72 16.47 -14.11
N GLU A 153 -7.17 17.57 -14.73
CA GLU A 153 -6.36 18.77 -14.91
C GLU A 153 -5.97 19.40 -13.57
N GLU A 154 -6.91 19.45 -12.61
CA GLU A 154 -6.68 20.05 -11.30
C GLU A 154 -5.68 19.26 -10.45
N GLU A 155 -5.59 17.94 -10.63
CA GLU A 155 -4.52 17.14 -10.00
C GLU A 155 -3.17 17.46 -10.63
N ARG A 156 -3.12 17.58 -11.96
CA ARG A 156 -1.88 17.93 -12.67
C ARG A 156 -1.37 19.32 -12.30
N GLU A 157 -2.27 20.30 -12.17
CA GLU A 157 -1.92 21.66 -11.76
C GLU A 157 -1.46 21.72 -10.29
N ALA A 158 -2.07 20.91 -9.41
CA ALA A 158 -1.73 20.87 -7.99
C ALA A 158 -0.43 20.11 -7.68
N ALA A 159 -0.08 19.12 -8.50
CA ALA A 159 1.11 18.28 -8.32
C ALA A 159 2.31 18.88 -9.04
N GLN A 160 3.40 19.16 -8.31
CA GLN A 160 4.69 19.48 -8.93
C GLN A 160 5.30 18.26 -9.61
N LEU A 161 5.17 17.08 -9.00
CA LEU A 161 5.62 15.81 -9.53
C LEU A 161 4.44 14.82 -9.56
N LEU A 162 4.06 14.37 -10.74
CA LEU A 162 2.95 13.43 -10.93
C LEU A 162 3.42 12.20 -11.72
N ILE A 163 3.21 11.04 -11.09
CA ILE A 163 3.39 9.74 -11.71
C ILE A 163 2.06 9.33 -12.35
N GLY A 164 2.06 9.11 -13.67
CA GLY A 164 0.87 8.68 -14.40
C GLY A 164 0.80 7.17 -14.54
N GLN A 165 -0.32 6.55 -14.17
CA GLN A 165 -0.51 5.13 -14.42
C GLN A 165 -1.01 4.84 -15.83
N TYR A 166 -0.16 4.19 -16.64
CA TYR A 166 -0.57 3.56 -17.89
C TYR A 166 -1.34 2.28 -17.54
N ASN A 167 -2.67 2.37 -17.61
CA ASN A 167 -3.57 1.45 -16.91
C ASN A 167 -4.43 0.59 -17.84
N ARG A 168 -5.05 -0.44 -17.26
CA ARG A 168 -5.85 -1.44 -17.98
C ARG A 168 -7.23 -0.93 -18.41
N GLY A 169 -7.64 0.26 -17.98
CA GLY A 169 -8.84 0.95 -18.49
C GLY A 169 -8.56 1.80 -19.74
N GLY A 170 -7.30 2.16 -20.01
CA GLY A 170 -6.91 2.90 -21.21
C GLY A 170 -6.99 4.43 -21.09
N TRP A 171 -7.47 4.96 -19.97
CA TRP A 171 -7.87 6.37 -19.86
C TRP A 171 -6.71 7.36 -19.85
N LEU A 172 -5.52 6.96 -19.39
CA LEU A 172 -4.29 7.76 -19.46
C LEU A 172 -3.42 7.40 -20.68
N ASN A 173 -3.79 6.37 -21.44
CA ASN A 173 -2.90 5.68 -22.39
C ASN A 173 -2.80 6.39 -23.75
N SER A 174 -3.00 7.71 -23.79
CA SER A 174 -2.79 8.54 -24.98
C SER A 174 -1.58 9.43 -24.81
N ARG A 175 -0.86 9.70 -25.91
CA ARG A 175 0.39 10.46 -25.87
C ARG A 175 0.18 11.86 -25.33
N GLU A 176 -0.95 12.46 -25.65
CA GLU A 176 -1.37 13.78 -25.19
C GLU A 176 -1.45 13.84 -23.66
N LYS A 177 -1.79 12.72 -23.00
CA LYS A 177 -1.90 12.62 -21.54
C LYS A 177 -0.60 12.18 -20.89
N TYR A 178 -0.04 11.03 -21.28
CA TYR A 178 1.15 10.49 -20.60
C TYR A 178 2.41 11.34 -20.81
N ALA A 179 2.50 12.13 -21.89
CA ALA A 179 3.63 13.03 -22.11
C ALA A 179 3.67 14.21 -21.11
N ARG A 180 2.59 14.43 -20.35
CA ARG A 180 2.50 15.46 -19.30
C ARG A 180 2.93 14.96 -17.91
N MET A 181 3.35 13.69 -17.80
CA MET A 181 3.72 13.06 -16.54
C MET A 181 5.22 13.19 -16.27
N ASP A 182 5.59 13.20 -15.00
CA ASP A 182 7.00 13.27 -14.57
C ASP A 182 7.62 11.87 -14.43
N ALA A 183 6.78 10.84 -14.37
CA ALA A 183 7.12 9.42 -14.59
C ALA A 183 5.87 8.65 -15.04
N ILE A 184 6.08 7.52 -15.72
CA ILE A 184 4.99 6.64 -16.17
C ILE A 184 5.12 5.29 -15.47
N GLU A 185 4.05 4.86 -14.80
CA GLU A 185 3.97 3.56 -14.14
C GLU A 185 2.98 2.67 -14.90
N ILE A 186 3.47 1.64 -15.57
CA ILE A 186 2.61 0.67 -16.23
C ILE A 186 2.03 -0.24 -15.16
N GLN A 187 0.71 -0.16 -14.95
CA GLN A 187 0.02 -0.95 -13.94
C GLN A 187 -0.50 -2.24 -14.55
N LEU A 188 -0.08 -3.39 -13.99
CA LEU A 188 -0.63 -4.70 -14.32
C LEU A 188 -1.43 -5.34 -13.17
N GLY A 189 -1.22 -4.87 -11.94
CA GLY A 189 -1.97 -5.32 -10.78
C GLY A 189 -1.61 -4.55 -9.52
N GLN A 190 -2.38 -4.80 -8.46
CA GLN A 190 -2.17 -4.22 -7.14
C GLN A 190 -2.41 -5.24 -6.02
N GLY A 191 -1.82 -5.02 -4.84
CA GLY A 191 -1.84 -6.00 -3.74
C GLY A 191 -3.23 -6.49 -3.33
N ALA A 192 -4.20 -5.58 -3.23
CA ALA A 192 -5.55 -5.87 -2.75
C ALA A 192 -6.44 -6.69 -3.70
N GLN A 193 -6.10 -6.73 -4.99
CA GLN A 193 -6.98 -7.29 -6.03
C GLN A 193 -6.26 -8.13 -7.10
N GLY A 194 -4.93 -8.23 -7.01
CA GLY A 194 -4.10 -8.80 -8.06
C GLY A 194 -4.32 -8.08 -9.39
N SER A 195 -4.60 -8.86 -10.44
CA SER A 195 -4.93 -8.37 -11.79
C SER A 195 -6.41 -8.55 -12.14
N THR A 196 -7.28 -8.61 -11.14
CA THR A 196 -8.71 -8.79 -11.37
C THR A 196 -9.30 -7.58 -12.10
N ALA A 197 -10.32 -7.81 -12.93
CA ALA A 197 -11.04 -6.74 -13.60
C ALA A 197 -11.96 -6.01 -12.60
N GLN A 198 -12.09 -4.70 -12.75
CA GLN A 198 -12.94 -3.86 -11.90
C GLN A 198 -13.98 -3.16 -12.76
N ARG A 199 -15.16 -2.89 -12.18
CA ARG A 199 -16.25 -2.20 -12.85
C ARG A 199 -16.86 -1.16 -11.93
N THR A 200 -16.93 0.08 -12.40
CA THR A 200 -17.81 1.10 -11.83
C THR A 200 -19.05 1.21 -12.70
N ALA A 201 -20.22 0.92 -12.12
CA ALA A 201 -21.49 0.99 -12.84
C ALA A 201 -21.84 2.44 -13.20
N MET A 202 -22.45 2.67 -14.37
CA MET A 202 -22.79 4.00 -14.90
C MET A 202 -23.58 4.88 -13.92
N LYS A 203 -24.41 4.29 -13.07
CA LYS A 203 -25.20 4.99 -12.04
C LYS A 203 -24.35 5.66 -10.95
N ASN A 204 -23.10 5.24 -10.81
CA ASN A 204 -22.13 5.77 -9.87
C ASN A 204 -21.10 6.69 -10.56
N ILE A 205 -21.34 7.07 -11.83
CA ILE A 205 -20.42 7.91 -12.62
C ILE A 205 -21.09 9.26 -12.88
N GLY A 206 -20.56 10.30 -12.21
CA GLY A 206 -20.93 11.69 -12.45
C GLY A 206 -20.38 12.23 -13.78
N GLU A 207 -20.79 13.45 -14.13
CA GLU A 207 -20.40 14.13 -15.38
C GLU A 207 -18.89 14.32 -15.49
N GLU A 208 -18.26 14.94 -14.49
CA GLU A 208 -16.81 15.17 -14.48
C GLU A 208 -16.00 13.86 -14.49
N TYR A 209 -16.47 12.81 -13.80
CA TYR A 209 -15.85 11.49 -13.87
C TYR A 209 -15.92 10.94 -15.31
N ARG A 210 -17.09 11.06 -15.96
CA ARG A 210 -17.25 10.67 -17.36
C ARG A 210 -16.30 11.42 -18.30
N GLU A 211 -16.13 12.72 -18.09
CA GLU A 211 -15.21 13.56 -18.88
C GLU A 211 -13.75 13.14 -18.72
N VAL A 212 -13.26 13.00 -17.49
CA VAL A 212 -11.86 12.61 -17.22
C VAL A 212 -11.52 11.24 -17.82
N PHE A 213 -12.49 10.33 -17.84
CA PHE A 213 -12.33 8.97 -18.35
C PHE A 213 -12.72 8.83 -19.83
N GLU A 214 -13.16 9.91 -20.48
CA GLU A 214 -13.64 9.91 -21.89
C GLU A 214 -14.67 8.81 -22.16
N LEU A 215 -15.60 8.62 -21.23
CA LEU A 215 -16.65 7.60 -21.33
C LEU A 215 -17.88 8.15 -22.06
N GLU A 216 -18.54 7.31 -22.86
CA GLU A 216 -19.81 7.64 -23.48
C GLU A 216 -20.94 7.72 -22.43
N GLU A 217 -22.03 8.41 -22.78
CA GLU A 217 -23.22 8.45 -21.93
C GLU A 217 -23.78 7.02 -21.72
N GLY A 218 -24.05 6.67 -20.46
CA GLY A 218 -24.54 5.33 -20.09
C GLY A 218 -23.47 4.22 -20.08
N GLN A 219 -22.20 4.53 -20.35
CA GLN A 219 -21.12 3.56 -20.30
C GLN A 219 -20.62 3.30 -18.86
N ASP A 220 -20.36 2.04 -18.53
CA ASP A 220 -19.64 1.64 -17.32
C ASP A 220 -18.13 1.91 -17.47
N ALA A 221 -17.46 2.32 -16.39
CA ALA A 221 -15.99 2.35 -16.37
C ALA A 221 -15.47 0.95 -16.06
N ILE A 222 -14.62 0.40 -16.93
CA ILE A 222 -14.07 -0.96 -16.79
C ILE A 222 -12.54 -0.90 -16.77
N ILE A 223 -11.96 -1.43 -15.70
CA ILE A 223 -10.54 -1.78 -15.64
C ILE A 223 -10.44 -3.24 -16.04
N HIS A 224 -9.81 -3.54 -17.17
CA HIS A 224 -9.69 -4.91 -17.66
C HIS A 224 -8.64 -5.71 -16.88
N SER A 225 -8.63 -7.04 -17.04
CA SER A 225 -7.58 -7.89 -16.44
C SER A 225 -6.24 -7.76 -17.17
N ARG A 226 -6.23 -7.25 -18.40
CA ARG A 226 -5.06 -7.10 -19.26
C ARG A 226 -5.03 -5.71 -19.86
N LEU A 227 -3.83 -5.22 -20.19
CA LEU A 227 -3.66 -4.01 -20.99
C LEU A 227 -4.16 -4.25 -22.42
N ALA A 228 -4.85 -3.27 -23.00
CA ALA A 228 -5.25 -3.31 -24.40
C ALA A 228 -4.02 -3.40 -25.31
N GLY A 229 -4.06 -4.34 -26.27
CA GLY A 229 -2.98 -4.54 -27.24
C GLY A 229 -1.74 -5.29 -26.73
N ILE A 230 -1.68 -5.66 -25.44
CA ILE A 230 -0.54 -6.38 -24.86
C ILE A 230 -0.90 -7.85 -24.65
N ASN A 231 -0.54 -8.69 -25.62
CA ASN A 231 -0.87 -10.10 -25.62
C ASN A 231 0.31 -11.02 -25.28
N THR A 232 1.52 -10.52 -25.48
CA THR A 232 2.77 -11.23 -25.29
C THR A 232 3.75 -10.40 -24.47
N LYS A 233 4.83 -11.03 -24.03
CA LYS A 233 5.97 -10.35 -23.40
C LYS A 233 6.60 -9.31 -24.34
N ASP A 234 6.71 -9.64 -25.63
CA ASP A 234 7.30 -8.74 -26.63
C ASP A 234 6.47 -7.47 -26.79
N ASP A 235 5.13 -7.57 -26.78
CA ASP A 235 4.25 -6.39 -26.82
C ASP A 235 4.53 -5.45 -25.64
N PHE A 236 4.75 -6.00 -24.44
CA PHE A 236 5.10 -5.21 -23.26
C PHE A 236 6.47 -4.54 -23.39
N ILE A 237 7.48 -5.27 -23.87
CA ILE A 237 8.82 -4.71 -24.13
C ILE A 237 8.75 -3.56 -25.13
N GLN A 238 7.99 -3.71 -26.22
CA GLN A 238 7.80 -2.64 -27.21
C GLN A 238 7.06 -1.44 -26.62
N LEU A 239 6.05 -1.67 -25.77
CA LEU A 239 5.36 -0.59 -25.06
C LEU A 239 6.32 0.22 -24.18
N VAL A 240 7.13 -0.44 -23.35
CA VAL A 240 8.10 0.25 -22.47
C VAL A 240 9.08 1.08 -23.30
N ARG A 241 9.64 0.51 -24.36
CA ARG A 241 10.57 1.22 -25.27
C ARG A 241 9.93 2.44 -25.92
N LYS A 242 8.70 2.30 -26.43
CA LYS A 242 7.95 3.41 -27.02
C LYS A 242 7.75 4.55 -26.02
N LEU A 243 7.28 4.25 -24.80
CA LEU A 243 7.04 5.26 -23.78
C LEU A 243 8.34 5.99 -23.39
N LYS A 244 9.45 5.24 -23.25
CA LYS A 244 10.79 5.81 -22.96
C LYS A 244 11.24 6.74 -24.08
N GLU A 245 11.09 6.33 -25.33
CA GLU A 245 11.50 7.11 -26.50
C GLU A 245 10.72 8.41 -26.63
N GLU A 246 9.39 8.34 -26.46
CA GLU A 246 8.50 9.49 -26.69
C GLU A 246 8.55 10.56 -25.59
N THR A 247 8.94 10.20 -24.36
CA THR A 247 8.83 11.09 -23.19
C THR A 247 10.16 11.43 -22.52
N GLY A 248 11.08 10.46 -22.47
CA GLY A 248 12.35 10.55 -21.76
C GLY A 248 12.26 10.54 -20.22
N VAL A 249 11.05 10.49 -19.64
CA VAL A 249 10.85 10.36 -18.19
C VAL A 249 11.03 8.91 -17.74
N PRO A 250 11.09 8.61 -16.43
CA PRO A 250 11.15 7.23 -15.95
C PRO A 250 9.90 6.47 -16.37
N VAL A 251 10.08 5.22 -16.81
CA VAL A 251 8.99 4.31 -17.19
C VAL A 251 9.21 3.05 -16.38
N GLY A 252 8.23 2.69 -15.57
CA GLY A 252 8.34 1.57 -14.66
C GLY A 252 7.14 0.63 -14.72
N LEU A 253 7.25 -0.45 -13.97
CA LEU A 253 6.23 -1.50 -13.89
C LEU A 253 5.72 -1.62 -12.45
N LYS A 254 4.39 -1.58 -12.26
CA LYS A 254 3.74 -1.94 -11.00
C LYS A 254 3.02 -3.28 -11.11
N ILE A 255 3.35 -4.19 -10.20
CA ILE A 255 2.72 -5.51 -10.08
C ILE A 255 2.30 -5.80 -8.65
N ALA A 256 1.24 -6.59 -8.51
CA ALA A 256 0.97 -7.30 -7.26
C ALA A 256 2.05 -8.37 -7.07
N ALA A 257 2.61 -8.48 -5.87
CA ALA A 257 3.65 -9.45 -5.59
C ALA A 257 3.10 -10.88 -5.71
N THR A 258 3.82 -11.75 -6.42
CA THR A 258 3.42 -13.15 -6.63
C THR A 258 4.49 -14.11 -6.13
N HIS A 259 4.15 -15.40 -5.99
CA HIS A 259 5.15 -16.42 -5.68
C HIS A 259 6.25 -16.52 -6.76
N HIS A 260 5.93 -16.20 -8.02
CA HIS A 260 6.85 -16.22 -9.15
C HIS A 260 7.46 -14.85 -9.47
N LEU A 261 7.59 -14.00 -8.46
CA LEU A 261 8.08 -12.62 -8.56
C LEU A 261 9.32 -12.46 -9.47
N GLU A 262 10.33 -13.32 -9.34
CA GLU A 262 11.56 -13.22 -10.13
C GLU A 262 11.33 -13.40 -11.63
N LYS A 263 10.32 -14.19 -12.04
CA LYS A 263 9.95 -14.32 -13.45
C LYS A 263 9.36 -13.02 -14.00
N GLU A 264 8.56 -12.32 -13.19
CA GLU A 264 7.99 -11.02 -13.56
C GLU A 264 9.09 -9.94 -13.61
N LEU A 265 9.99 -9.94 -12.63
CA LEU A 265 11.12 -9.01 -12.59
C LEU A 265 12.07 -9.21 -13.77
N GLN A 266 12.30 -10.45 -14.19
CA GLN A 266 13.09 -10.76 -15.39
C GLN A 266 12.50 -10.09 -16.64
N ILE A 267 11.17 -10.08 -16.78
CA ILE A 267 10.49 -9.40 -17.89
C ILE A 267 10.69 -7.88 -17.80
N ALA A 268 10.60 -7.31 -16.60
CA ALA A 268 10.82 -5.87 -16.39
C ALA A 268 12.26 -5.45 -16.75
N LEU A 269 13.26 -6.28 -16.42
CA LEU A 269 14.66 -6.03 -16.79
C LEU A 269 14.87 -6.11 -18.31
N GLU A 270 14.27 -7.10 -18.98
CA GLU A 270 14.35 -7.22 -20.44
C GLU A 270 13.63 -6.09 -21.18
N ALA A 271 12.55 -5.56 -20.60
CA ALA A 271 11.88 -4.36 -21.07
C ALA A 271 12.67 -3.07 -20.77
N GLU A 272 13.74 -3.16 -19.98
CA GLU A 272 14.56 -2.04 -19.53
C GLU A 272 13.73 -0.98 -18.77
N CYS A 273 12.85 -1.44 -17.88
CA CYS A 273 12.13 -0.55 -16.96
C CYS A 273 13.13 0.25 -16.12
N HIS A 274 12.88 1.56 -15.97
CA HIS A 274 13.69 2.44 -15.13
C HIS A 274 13.41 2.26 -13.63
N PHE A 275 12.19 1.83 -13.27
CA PHE A 275 11.82 1.49 -11.91
C PHE A 275 10.79 0.36 -11.86
N ILE A 276 10.68 -0.30 -10.72
CA ILE A 276 9.71 -1.37 -10.48
C ILE A 276 9.04 -1.11 -9.13
N THR A 277 7.71 -1.12 -9.14
CA THR A 277 6.89 -1.03 -7.93
C THR A 277 6.38 -2.43 -7.57
N ILE A 278 6.74 -2.91 -6.39
CA ILE A 278 6.26 -4.18 -5.84
C ILE A 278 5.22 -3.90 -4.76
N ASP A 279 3.96 -4.27 -5.05
CA ASP A 279 2.82 -4.09 -4.16
C ASP A 279 2.48 -5.42 -3.49
N GLY A 280 2.84 -5.56 -2.21
CA GLY A 280 2.57 -6.79 -1.46
C GLY A 280 1.10 -7.01 -1.15
N ALA A 281 0.75 -8.21 -0.68
CA ALA A 281 -0.63 -8.62 -0.42
C ALA A 281 -1.41 -7.68 0.53
N GLU A 282 -0.71 -6.93 1.38
CA GLU A 282 -1.26 -5.91 2.28
C GLU A 282 -1.66 -4.60 1.57
N GLY A 283 -1.61 -4.54 0.24
CA GLY A 283 -2.09 -3.40 -0.54
C GLY A 283 -3.55 -3.05 -0.23
N GLY A 284 -3.89 -1.76 -0.31
CA GLY A 284 -5.24 -1.26 -0.07
C GLY A 284 -6.07 -1.09 -1.34
N THR A 285 -7.40 -1.04 -1.20
CA THR A 285 -8.32 -0.68 -2.29
C THR A 285 -9.54 0.05 -1.73
N HIS A 286 -10.19 0.91 -2.51
CA HIS A 286 -11.46 1.54 -2.12
C HIS A 286 -12.57 0.52 -1.83
N GLY A 287 -12.50 -0.66 -2.44
CA GLY A 287 -13.47 -1.73 -2.30
C GLY A 287 -13.09 -2.94 -3.16
N GLY A 288 -12.98 -4.11 -2.55
CA GLY A 288 -12.67 -5.36 -3.25
C GLY A 288 -13.19 -6.59 -2.53
N ALA A 289 -13.22 -7.73 -3.23
CA ALA A 289 -13.65 -8.99 -2.63
C ALA A 289 -12.67 -9.41 -1.52
N PRO A 290 -13.14 -9.77 -0.31
CA PRO A 290 -12.28 -10.21 0.79
C PRO A 290 -11.30 -11.33 0.41
N THR A 291 -11.72 -12.30 -0.39
CA THR A 291 -10.84 -13.38 -0.88
C THR A 291 -9.64 -12.87 -1.67
N LEU A 292 -9.81 -11.82 -2.48
CA LEU A 292 -8.69 -11.24 -3.22
C LEU A 292 -7.72 -10.48 -2.32
N GLN A 293 -8.18 -10.02 -1.17
CA GLN A 293 -7.38 -9.25 -0.22
C GLN A 293 -6.68 -10.18 0.79
N ASP A 294 -7.35 -11.25 1.23
CA ASP A 294 -6.86 -12.12 2.30
C ASP A 294 -6.08 -13.34 1.78
N ASP A 295 -6.34 -13.80 0.56
CA ASP A 295 -5.83 -15.07 0.06
C ASP A 295 -4.93 -14.96 -1.19
N VAL A 296 -4.72 -13.76 -1.72
CA VAL A 296 -3.98 -13.55 -2.98
C VAL A 296 -2.77 -12.66 -2.79
N GLY A 297 -1.63 -13.13 -3.28
CA GLY A 297 -0.38 -12.36 -3.34
C GLY A 297 0.68 -12.83 -2.37
N LEU A 298 1.84 -12.19 -2.44
CA LEU A 298 2.97 -12.42 -1.54
C LEU A 298 3.07 -11.26 -0.54
N PRO A 299 3.31 -11.51 0.76
CA PRO A 299 3.46 -10.44 1.75
C PRO A 299 4.61 -9.49 1.42
N SER A 300 4.41 -8.22 1.74
CA SER A 300 5.31 -7.11 1.39
C SER A 300 6.75 -7.35 1.86
N LEU A 301 6.93 -7.82 3.09
CA LEU A 301 8.24 -8.10 3.69
C LEU A 301 9.08 -9.07 2.84
N PHE A 302 8.49 -10.18 2.39
CA PHE A 302 9.17 -11.15 1.53
C PHE A 302 9.34 -10.64 0.11
N ALA A 303 8.31 -9.98 -0.43
CA ALA A 303 8.31 -9.47 -1.80
C ALA A 303 9.43 -8.45 -2.02
N ILE A 304 9.57 -7.48 -1.11
CA ILE A 304 10.57 -6.41 -1.18
C ILE A 304 11.98 -7.02 -1.09
N SER A 305 12.23 -7.88 -0.09
CA SER A 305 13.55 -8.50 0.09
C SER A 305 13.94 -9.38 -1.09
N ARG A 306 13.00 -10.15 -1.67
CA ARG A 306 13.24 -10.97 -2.86
C ARG A 306 13.52 -10.13 -4.10
N ALA A 307 12.75 -9.07 -4.31
CA ALA A 307 12.96 -8.16 -5.43
C ALA A 307 14.34 -7.50 -5.38
N ALA A 308 14.71 -6.93 -4.24
CA ALA A 308 16.01 -6.31 -4.04
C ALA A 308 17.16 -7.31 -4.29
N GLN A 309 17.06 -8.52 -3.73
CA GLN A 309 18.05 -9.58 -3.96
C GLN A 309 18.15 -10.00 -5.43
N PHE A 310 17.02 -10.08 -6.12
CA PHE A 310 16.99 -10.41 -7.54
C PHE A 310 17.65 -9.32 -8.40
N LEU A 311 17.34 -8.04 -8.15
CA LEU A 311 17.95 -6.92 -8.87
C LEU A 311 19.47 -6.88 -8.62
N ALA A 312 19.91 -7.04 -7.38
CA ALA A 312 21.33 -7.10 -7.04
C ALA A 312 22.04 -8.28 -7.73
N LYS A 313 21.45 -9.48 -7.72
CA LYS A 313 22.03 -10.67 -8.36
C LYS A 313 22.18 -10.52 -9.88
N ASN A 314 21.29 -9.76 -10.52
CA ASN A 314 21.34 -9.50 -11.96
C ASN A 314 22.13 -8.23 -12.33
N GLY A 315 22.81 -7.59 -11.36
CA GLY A 315 23.59 -6.39 -11.60
C GLY A 315 22.76 -5.15 -11.94
N ALA A 316 21.47 -5.16 -11.62
CA ALA A 316 20.53 -4.06 -11.89
C ALA A 316 20.32 -3.13 -10.68
N ALA A 317 20.89 -3.47 -9.51
CA ALA A 317 20.86 -2.60 -8.34
C ALA A 317 21.59 -1.28 -8.64
N GLY A 318 20.93 -0.15 -8.38
CA GLY A 318 21.42 1.19 -8.71
C GLY A 318 21.05 1.67 -10.12
N ASP A 319 20.76 0.78 -11.07
CA ASP A 319 20.32 1.13 -12.43
C ASP A 319 18.80 1.17 -12.56
N VAL A 320 18.11 0.29 -11.83
CA VAL A 320 16.65 0.18 -11.77
C VAL A 320 16.20 0.45 -10.33
N SER A 321 15.36 1.46 -10.14
CA SER A 321 14.84 1.79 -8.81
C SER A 321 13.76 0.80 -8.35
N LEU A 322 13.80 0.36 -7.10
CA LEU A 322 12.76 -0.45 -6.47
C LEU A 322 11.88 0.41 -5.55
N ILE A 323 10.58 0.44 -5.82
CA ILE A 323 9.59 1.12 -4.97
C ILE A 323 8.79 0.05 -4.22
N ALA A 324 8.85 0.10 -2.90
CA ALA A 324 8.11 -0.80 -2.03
C ALA A 324 6.69 -0.28 -1.76
N ALA A 325 5.67 -1.14 -1.92
CA ALA A 325 4.28 -0.85 -1.60
C ALA A 325 3.62 -2.04 -0.90
N GLY A 326 2.47 -1.80 -0.27
CA GLY A 326 1.68 -2.80 0.45
C GLY A 326 1.84 -2.66 1.98
N GLY A 327 0.78 -2.23 2.67
CA GLY A 327 0.71 -2.27 4.14
C GLY A 327 1.69 -1.41 4.96
N LEU A 328 2.54 -0.57 4.35
CA LEU A 328 3.47 0.30 5.09
C LEU A 328 2.71 1.48 5.71
N VAL A 329 2.63 1.51 7.04
CA VAL A 329 1.85 2.50 7.80
C VAL A 329 2.65 3.32 8.81
N THR A 330 3.85 2.88 9.21
CA THR A 330 4.73 3.63 10.13
C THR A 330 6.07 4.00 9.49
N PRO A 331 6.74 5.09 9.92
CA PRO A 331 8.08 5.45 9.43
C PRO A 331 9.10 4.32 9.66
N GLY A 332 8.98 3.58 10.76
CA GLY A 332 9.83 2.41 11.01
C GLY A 332 9.65 1.29 9.96
N GLN A 333 8.41 1.00 9.54
CA GLN A 333 8.16 0.04 8.45
C GLN A 333 8.71 0.55 7.11
N MET A 334 8.52 1.84 6.84
CA MET A 334 9.02 2.49 5.62
C MET A 334 10.55 2.39 5.54
N LEU A 335 11.27 2.73 6.61
CA LEU A 335 12.72 2.65 6.65
C LEU A 335 13.23 1.20 6.64
N LYS A 336 12.51 0.25 7.26
CA LYS A 336 12.84 -1.18 7.14
C LYS A 336 12.69 -1.68 5.71
N ALA A 337 11.65 -1.25 4.99
CA ALA A 337 11.51 -1.57 3.57
C ALA A 337 12.68 -1.03 2.74
N MET A 338 13.16 0.18 3.03
CA MET A 338 14.36 0.73 2.42
C MET A 338 15.61 -0.08 2.76
N ALA A 339 15.79 -0.43 4.05
CA ALA A 339 16.90 -1.26 4.51
C ALA A 339 16.93 -2.65 3.85
N LEU A 340 15.76 -3.19 3.47
CA LEU A 340 15.65 -4.44 2.71
C LEU A 340 16.05 -4.30 1.24
N GLY A 341 16.24 -3.07 0.75
CA GLY A 341 16.76 -2.72 -0.57
C GLY A 341 15.80 -1.96 -1.48
N ALA A 342 14.72 -1.38 -0.93
CA ALA A 342 13.90 -0.43 -1.69
C ALA A 342 14.54 0.97 -1.72
N ASP A 343 14.48 1.66 -2.86
CA ASP A 343 14.97 3.03 -2.99
C ASP A 343 13.97 4.05 -2.44
N ALA A 344 12.67 3.74 -2.55
CA ALA A 344 11.57 4.56 -2.02
C ALA A 344 10.38 3.68 -1.63
N VAL A 345 9.42 4.28 -0.92
CA VAL A 345 8.19 3.61 -0.51
C VAL A 345 6.95 4.34 -1.00
N TYR A 346 5.92 3.58 -1.29
CA TYR A 346 4.57 4.07 -1.55
C TYR A 346 3.70 3.94 -0.31
N ILE A 347 2.94 4.99 -0.02
CA ILE A 347 1.88 4.98 1.00
C ILE A 347 0.52 5.31 0.38
N GLY A 348 -0.51 4.58 0.80
CA GLY A 348 -1.90 4.78 0.36
C GLY A 348 -2.81 5.01 1.55
N THR A 349 -3.14 3.93 2.27
CA THR A 349 -4.00 3.97 3.46
C THR A 349 -3.50 4.96 4.50
N ALA A 350 -2.20 4.96 4.82
CA ALA A 350 -1.62 5.91 5.77
C ALA A 350 -1.78 7.37 5.31
N ALA A 351 -1.57 7.65 4.01
CA ALA A 351 -1.76 9.00 3.46
C ALA A 351 -3.23 9.45 3.55
N VAL A 352 -4.18 8.57 3.24
CA VAL A 352 -5.61 8.85 3.35
C VAL A 352 -6.01 9.13 4.79
N MET A 353 -5.56 8.30 5.74
CA MET A 353 -5.89 8.48 7.16
C MET A 353 -5.26 9.75 7.73
N ALA A 354 -4.02 10.08 7.33
CA ALA A 354 -3.35 11.31 7.72
C ALA A 354 -4.05 12.55 7.15
N MET A 355 -4.45 12.52 5.87
CA MET A 355 -5.20 13.61 5.23
C MET A 355 -6.54 13.88 5.93
N ILE A 356 -7.28 12.82 6.29
CA ILE A 356 -8.52 12.96 7.06
C ILE A 356 -8.21 13.51 8.46
N GLY A 357 -7.22 12.95 9.17
CA GLY A 357 -6.76 13.46 10.46
C GLY A 357 -7.89 13.79 11.43
N ASP A 358 -7.90 15.02 11.93
CA ASP A 358 -8.91 15.60 12.82
C ASP A 358 -10.26 15.89 12.14
N GLN A 359 -10.31 15.95 10.81
CA GLN A 359 -11.55 16.13 10.04
C GLN A 359 -12.47 14.91 10.11
N ILE A 360 -11.99 13.77 10.64
CA ILE A 360 -12.81 12.57 10.93
C ILE A 360 -14.08 12.90 11.73
N THR A 361 -14.02 13.93 12.58
CA THR A 361 -15.13 14.46 13.37
C THR A 361 -16.31 14.93 12.52
N SER A 362 -16.09 15.21 11.23
CA SER A 362 -17.12 15.66 10.31
C SER A 362 -17.99 14.53 9.75
N SER A 363 -17.61 13.26 9.92
CA SER A 363 -18.40 12.10 9.48
C SER A 363 -18.93 11.24 10.64
N VAL A 364 -18.14 11.06 11.69
CA VAL A 364 -18.50 10.21 12.85
C VAL A 364 -19.57 10.88 13.73
N PRO A 365 -20.44 10.12 14.43
CA PRO A 365 -20.50 8.66 14.50
C PRO A 365 -21.38 8.01 13.41
N PHE A 366 -21.93 8.80 12.47
CA PHE A 366 -22.98 8.32 11.58
C PHE A 366 -22.45 7.68 10.30
N GLU A 367 -21.30 8.13 9.79
CA GLU A 367 -20.68 7.62 8.58
C GLU A 367 -19.19 7.27 8.82
N PRO A 368 -18.65 6.24 8.14
CA PRO A 368 -17.24 5.88 8.25
C PRO A 368 -16.32 7.04 7.83
N PRO A 369 -15.11 7.15 8.39
CA PRO A 369 -14.14 8.21 8.04
C PRO A 369 -13.82 8.27 6.54
N THR A 370 -13.77 7.12 5.88
CA THR A 370 -13.51 7.01 4.43
C THR A 370 -14.61 7.66 3.58
N SER A 371 -15.79 7.94 4.13
CA SER A 371 -16.86 8.67 3.43
C SER A 371 -16.51 10.11 3.07
N LEU A 372 -15.49 10.70 3.72
CA LEU A 372 -14.96 12.03 3.40
C LEU A 372 -14.12 12.05 2.11
N VAL A 373 -13.60 10.89 1.69
CA VAL A 373 -12.55 10.82 0.65
C VAL A 373 -12.92 9.92 -0.50
N VAL A 374 -13.72 8.88 -0.28
CA VAL A 374 -14.16 7.96 -1.33
C VAL A 374 -15.16 8.66 -2.23
N TYR A 375 -15.05 8.51 -3.55
CA TYR A 375 -15.88 9.23 -4.52
C TYR A 375 -17.39 9.06 -4.27
N THR A 376 -17.84 7.84 -3.98
CA THR A 376 -19.24 7.54 -3.66
C THR A 376 -19.62 7.83 -2.21
N GLY A 377 -18.72 8.44 -1.44
CA GLY A 377 -18.95 8.82 -0.05
C GLY A 377 -19.94 9.98 0.04
N LYS A 378 -20.77 9.97 1.08
CA LYS A 378 -21.82 10.98 1.29
C LYS A 378 -21.27 12.31 1.80
N GLU A 379 -20.07 12.31 2.36
CA GLU A 379 -19.50 13.44 3.09
C GLU A 379 -18.28 14.03 2.38
N THR A 380 -18.06 13.68 1.11
CA THR A 380 -16.94 14.19 0.29
C THR A 380 -16.89 15.72 0.22
N GLU A 381 -18.06 16.37 0.28
CA GLU A 381 -18.15 17.83 0.29
C GLU A 381 -17.61 18.47 1.58
N ARG A 382 -17.60 17.73 2.69
CA ARG A 382 -17.09 18.22 3.99
C ARG A 382 -15.58 18.16 4.11
N LEU A 383 -14.88 17.53 3.18
CA LEU A 383 -13.43 17.51 3.17
C LEU A 383 -12.89 18.91 2.84
N ASP A 384 -12.17 19.50 3.79
CA ASP A 384 -11.36 20.69 3.55
C ASP A 384 -10.03 20.28 2.91
N VAL A 385 -9.83 20.76 1.68
CA VAL A 385 -8.67 20.41 0.85
C VAL A 385 -7.38 20.98 1.42
N GLU A 386 -7.40 22.21 1.94
CA GLU A 386 -6.18 22.85 2.48
C GLU A 386 -5.79 22.21 3.81
N GLN A 387 -6.76 21.99 4.70
CA GLN A 387 -6.52 21.29 5.96
C GLN A 387 -6.04 19.86 5.69
N GLY A 388 -6.65 19.16 4.74
CA GLY A 388 -6.24 17.80 4.37
C GLY A 388 -4.82 17.75 3.82
N ALA A 389 -4.46 18.69 2.95
CA ALA A 389 -3.10 18.82 2.42
C ALA A 389 -2.09 19.12 3.54
N GLN A 390 -2.40 20.05 4.45
CA GLN A 390 -1.55 20.41 5.58
C GLN A 390 -1.36 19.24 6.56
N ASN A 391 -2.43 18.51 6.88
CA ASN A 391 -2.38 17.35 7.76
C ASN A 391 -1.45 16.26 7.18
N LEU A 392 -1.60 15.96 5.88
CA LEU A 392 -0.75 14.98 5.22
C LEU A 392 0.71 15.46 5.11
N PHE A 393 0.94 16.74 4.80
CA PHE A 393 2.29 17.31 4.83
C PHE A 393 2.95 17.16 6.21
N ASN A 394 2.23 17.48 7.29
CA ASN A 394 2.74 17.32 8.66
C ASN A 394 3.10 15.87 8.97
N PHE A 395 2.26 14.92 8.54
CA PHE A 395 2.53 13.48 8.70
C PHE A 395 3.78 13.04 7.93
N LEU A 396 3.93 13.44 6.67
CA LEU A 396 5.11 13.13 5.87
C LEU A 396 6.38 13.70 6.50
N ASN A 397 6.34 14.95 6.95
CA ASN A 397 7.46 15.61 7.63
C ASN A 397 7.84 14.90 8.94
N ALA A 398 6.85 14.50 9.75
CA ALA A 398 7.08 13.75 10.98
C ALA A 398 7.68 12.36 10.70
N CYS A 399 7.17 11.65 9.69
CA CYS A 399 7.72 10.35 9.29
C CYS A 399 9.19 10.45 8.90
N VAL A 400 9.54 11.42 8.07
CA VAL A 400 10.92 11.63 7.63
C VAL A 400 11.81 11.98 8.82
N HIS A 401 11.35 12.86 9.72
CA HIS A 401 12.12 13.20 10.91
C HIS A 401 12.38 11.99 11.83
N GLU A 402 11.39 11.12 12.02
CA GLU A 402 11.60 9.86 12.76
C GLU A 402 12.62 8.94 12.05
N MET A 403 12.59 8.87 10.72
CA MET A 403 13.58 8.10 9.95
C MET A 403 14.99 8.69 10.07
N GLU A 404 15.14 10.02 10.11
CA GLU A 404 16.42 10.70 10.34
C GLU A 404 16.98 10.37 11.73
N LEU A 405 16.14 10.38 12.78
CA LEU A 405 16.55 10.01 14.14
C LEU A 405 17.08 8.57 14.19
N VAL A 406 16.44 7.65 13.47
CA VAL A 406 16.95 6.28 13.32
C VAL A 406 18.31 6.29 12.60
N ALA A 407 18.43 6.95 11.44
CA ALA A 407 19.70 7.03 10.71
C ALA A 407 20.84 7.60 11.56
N ILE A 408 20.57 8.63 12.38
CA ILE A 408 21.51 9.19 13.34
C ILE A 408 21.98 8.13 14.34
N SER A 409 21.05 7.36 14.92
CA SER A 409 21.37 6.30 15.88
C SER A 409 22.17 5.13 15.27
N LEU A 410 22.12 4.98 13.94
CA LEU A 410 22.86 3.97 13.17
C LEU A 410 24.23 4.47 12.67
N GLY A 411 24.54 5.75 12.88
CA GLY A 411 25.75 6.39 12.35
C GLY A 411 25.71 6.61 10.83
N GLN A 412 24.52 6.73 10.25
CA GLN A 412 24.30 6.94 8.82
C GLN A 412 24.07 8.42 8.52
N THR A 413 24.47 8.86 7.33
CA THR A 413 24.30 10.26 6.85
C THR A 413 23.28 10.40 5.73
N SER A 414 22.69 9.29 5.27
CA SER A 414 21.65 9.24 4.25
C SER A 414 20.64 8.15 4.61
N LEU A 415 19.36 8.38 4.34
CA LEU A 415 18.35 7.33 4.49
C LEU A 415 18.58 6.18 3.51
N SER A 416 19.18 6.45 2.34
CA SER A 416 19.53 5.43 1.35
C SER A 416 20.72 4.55 1.76
N ASP A 417 21.49 4.95 2.78
CA ASP A 417 22.63 4.16 3.28
C ASP A 417 22.20 3.13 4.34
N VAL A 418 20.98 3.26 4.88
CA VAL A 418 20.41 2.30 5.83
C VAL A 418 20.16 0.98 5.09
N SER A 419 20.72 -0.12 5.60
CA SER A 419 20.74 -1.41 4.92
C SER A 419 20.42 -2.57 5.86
N LYS A 420 20.40 -3.80 5.32
CA LYS A 420 20.26 -5.03 6.12
C LYS A 420 21.30 -5.18 7.23
N ALA A 421 22.49 -4.58 7.05
CA ALA A 421 23.55 -4.61 8.07
C ALA A 421 23.22 -3.74 9.29
N ASP A 422 22.27 -2.81 9.16
CA ASP A 422 21.77 -1.98 10.25
C ASP A 422 20.52 -2.57 10.92
N LEU A 423 20.13 -3.78 10.52
CA LEU A 423 19.00 -4.52 11.04
C LEU A 423 19.42 -5.79 11.79
N VAL A 424 18.55 -6.23 12.68
CA VAL A 424 18.59 -7.54 13.32
C VAL A 424 17.20 -8.17 13.29
N CYS A 425 17.13 -9.49 13.13
CA CYS A 425 15.86 -10.21 13.10
C CYS A 425 15.66 -11.04 14.38
N LEU A 426 14.45 -11.09 14.89
CA LEU A 426 14.09 -11.78 16.13
C LEU A 426 13.53 -13.21 15.90
N ASP A 427 13.30 -13.59 14.64
CA ASP A 427 12.91 -14.95 14.26
C ASP A 427 13.99 -15.60 13.37
N PRO A 428 14.48 -16.81 13.70
CA PRO A 428 15.58 -17.44 12.98
C PRO A 428 15.21 -17.89 11.55
N PHE A 429 13.94 -18.21 11.26
CA PHE A 429 13.51 -18.60 9.92
C PHE A 429 13.39 -17.38 9.01
N LEU A 430 12.81 -16.30 9.54
CA LEU A 430 12.68 -15.01 8.88
C LEU A 430 14.04 -14.38 8.61
N SER A 431 14.93 -14.42 9.61
CA SER A 431 16.34 -14.04 9.50
C SER A 431 17.01 -14.69 8.28
N LYS A 432 16.93 -16.03 8.17
CA LYS A 432 17.48 -16.79 7.05
C LYS A 432 16.83 -16.41 5.71
N ALA A 433 15.50 -16.23 5.68
CA ALA A 433 14.77 -15.87 4.47
C ALA A 433 15.12 -14.45 3.97
N LEU A 434 15.30 -13.50 4.87
CA LEU A 434 15.59 -12.11 4.55
C LEU A 434 17.08 -11.82 4.38
N LYS A 435 17.95 -12.74 4.82
CA LYS A 435 19.42 -12.54 4.92
C LYS A 435 19.75 -11.34 5.81
N ILE A 436 19.18 -11.35 7.01
CA ILE A 436 19.48 -10.44 8.12
C ILE A 436 20.01 -11.32 9.24
N ASP A 437 20.90 -10.83 10.09
CA ASP A 437 21.41 -11.60 11.22
C ASP A 437 20.32 -11.88 12.27
N TYR A 438 20.38 -13.07 12.88
CA TYR A 438 19.48 -13.43 13.98
C TYR A 438 19.99 -12.85 15.29
N GLY A 439 19.17 -12.06 15.98
CA GLY A 439 19.59 -11.23 17.11
C GLY A 439 19.93 -11.96 18.41
N ALA A 440 19.59 -13.24 18.52
CA ALA A 440 20.03 -14.05 19.66
C ALA A 440 21.44 -14.64 19.46
N VAL A 441 22.07 -14.40 18.32
CA VAL A 441 23.38 -14.96 17.94
C VAL A 441 24.32 -13.81 17.58
N ALA A 442 25.57 -13.86 18.04
CA ALA A 442 26.56 -12.86 17.68
C ALA A 442 26.86 -12.90 16.17
N PRO A 443 27.22 -11.77 15.52
CA PRO A 443 27.50 -11.74 14.08
C PRO A 443 28.54 -12.78 13.63
N GLU A 444 29.56 -13.05 14.45
CA GLU A 444 30.63 -14.00 14.12
C GLU A 444 30.19 -15.47 14.23
N GLU A 445 29.04 -15.74 14.88
CA GLU A 445 28.53 -17.08 15.16
C GLU A 445 27.30 -17.47 14.31
N GLN A 446 26.83 -16.57 13.43
CA GLN A 446 25.65 -16.82 12.58
C GLN A 446 25.81 -18.10 11.74
N ASP A 447 26.96 -18.29 11.10
CA ASP A 447 27.23 -19.46 10.27
C ASP A 447 27.28 -20.77 11.08
N ILE A 448 27.82 -20.72 12.30
CA ILE A 448 27.86 -21.88 13.19
C ILE A 448 26.44 -22.24 13.64
N PHE A 449 25.65 -21.22 14.02
CA PHE A 449 24.27 -21.41 14.42
C PHE A 449 23.48 -22.09 13.30
N TYR A 450 23.44 -21.50 12.09
CA TYR A 450 22.68 -22.07 10.97
C TYR A 450 23.27 -23.38 10.43
N GLY A 451 24.59 -23.56 10.46
CA GLY A 451 25.23 -24.81 10.08
C GLY A 451 24.75 -26.01 10.89
N ASN A 452 24.46 -25.82 12.17
CA ASN A 452 23.87 -26.87 13.02
C ASN A 452 22.43 -27.23 12.61
N PHE A 453 21.65 -26.28 12.08
CA PHE A 453 20.30 -26.55 11.55
C PHE A 453 20.36 -27.27 10.20
N ASP A 454 21.29 -26.86 9.33
CA ASP A 454 21.49 -27.46 8.01
C ASP A 454 21.96 -28.92 8.15
N GLN A 455 22.86 -29.22 9.09
CA GLN A 455 23.30 -30.59 9.40
C GLN A 455 22.18 -31.47 9.97
N ARG A 456 21.21 -30.88 10.67
CA ARG A 456 20.01 -31.57 11.18
C ARG A 456 18.89 -31.66 10.14
N GLY A 457 19.11 -31.21 8.90
CA GLY A 457 18.13 -31.25 7.82
C GLY A 457 16.98 -30.26 7.96
N ILE A 458 17.09 -29.26 8.84
CA ILE A 458 15.97 -28.34 9.12
C ILE A 458 15.73 -27.36 7.96
N PHE A 459 16.78 -26.99 7.22
CA PHE A 459 16.69 -26.12 6.04
C PHE A 459 17.16 -26.81 4.75
N GLN A 460 17.52 -28.09 4.78
CA GLN A 460 17.83 -28.80 3.54
C GLN A 460 16.52 -29.01 2.77
N PRO A 461 16.44 -28.61 1.49
CA PRO A 461 15.39 -29.15 0.64
C PRO A 461 15.62 -30.66 0.61
N GLU A 462 14.72 -31.44 1.21
CA GLU A 462 14.76 -32.90 1.05
C GLU A 462 14.97 -33.20 -0.43
N ASP A 463 15.97 -34.04 -0.73
CA ASP A 463 16.20 -34.62 -2.04
C ASP A 463 14.89 -35.25 -2.54
N ARG A 464 14.04 -34.46 -3.19
CA ARG A 464 13.07 -34.97 -4.15
C ARG A 464 13.87 -35.34 -5.39
N GLN A 465 14.59 -36.45 -5.28
CA GLN A 465 14.79 -37.33 -6.41
C GLN A 465 13.39 -37.69 -6.91
N MET A 466 12.92 -36.97 -7.94
CA MET A 466 11.82 -37.43 -8.76
C MET A 466 12.29 -38.70 -9.47
N HIS A 467 11.75 -39.83 -9.04
CA HIS A 467 11.58 -41.01 -9.88
C HIS A 467 10.35 -40.85 -10.77
#